data_AF-A0A661WI26-F1
#
_entry.id   AF-A0A661WI26-F1
#
_cell.length_a   1.000
_cell.length_b   1.000
_cell.length_c   1.000
_cell.angle_alpha   90.00
_cell.angle_beta   90.00
_cell.angle_gamma   90.00
#
_symmetry.space_group_name_H-M   'P 1'
#
loop_
_entity.id
_entity.type
_entity.pdbx_description
1 polymer ?
#
loop_
_entity_poly.entity_id
_entity_poly.type
_entity_poly.pdbx_seq_one_letter_code
_entity_poly.pdbx_strand_id
1 'polypeptide(L)'
;MFKRAIVRIPGKSLVQGLSTAGLGLPDHQKALHQHAEYTKTLEDCGLDVLVLPPDENFPDSTFVEDAALLTPQCAIITNPGAPSRKGET
;
A
#
# COMPACT_ATOMS: atom_id res chain seq x y z
N MET A 1 -19.35 -10.08 -4.20
CA MET A 1 -19.05 -9.00 -3.23
C MET A 1 -17.74 -9.33 -2.53
N PHE A 2 -16.86 -8.35 -2.31
CA PHE A 2 -15.60 -8.56 -1.60
C PHE A 2 -15.85 -8.76 -0.10
N LYS A 3 -14.92 -9.46 0.59
CA LYS A 3 -15.00 -9.75 2.03
C LYS A 3 -13.79 -9.28 2.83
N ARG A 4 -12.67 -9.02 2.15
CA ARG A 4 -11.37 -8.73 2.76
C ARG A 4 -10.66 -7.64 1.98
N ALA A 5 -9.82 -6.89 2.67
CA ALA A 5 -8.84 -6.00 2.08
C ALA A 5 -7.47 -6.22 2.73
N ILE A 6 -6.41 -5.93 1.99
CA ILE A 6 -5.04 -5.89 2.51
C ILE A 6 -4.55 -4.47 2.29
N VAL A 7 -3.99 -3.87 3.33
CA VAL A 7 -3.36 -2.54 3.25
C VAL A 7 -2.03 -2.60 3.98
N ARG A 8 -1.13 -1.66 3.68
CA ARG A 8 0.12 -1.51 4.43
C ARG A 8 0.29 -0.06 4.85
N ILE A 9 0.57 0.13 6.15
CA ILE A 9 0.82 1.44 6.73
C ILE A 9 1.99 2.10 5.97
N PRO A 10 1.86 3.37 5.54
CA PRO A 10 2.96 4.11 4.95
C PRO A 10 4.13 4.23 5.93
N GLY A 11 5.34 3.87 5.50
CA GLY A 11 6.56 4.07 6.28
C GLY A 11 7.05 5.51 6.24
N LYS A 12 7.98 5.87 7.14
CA LYS A 12 8.65 7.18 7.12
C LYS A 12 9.40 7.41 5.82
N SER A 13 9.90 6.33 5.21
CA SER A 13 10.58 6.35 3.94
C SER A 13 9.69 6.72 2.74
N LEU A 14 8.35 6.83 2.90
CA LEU A 14 7.41 7.29 1.85
C LEU A 14 7.85 8.57 1.15
N VAL A 15 8.52 9.48 1.87
CA VAL A 15 9.05 10.73 1.29
C VAL A 15 10.12 10.52 0.21
N GLN A 16 10.63 9.29 0.07
CA GLN A 16 11.58 8.84 -0.94
C GLN A 16 10.92 7.97 -2.02
N GLY A 17 9.59 7.86 -2.02
CA GLY A 17 8.81 7.10 -2.98
C GLY A 17 8.91 7.64 -4.40
N LEU A 18 8.58 6.78 -5.37
CA LEU A 18 8.66 7.11 -6.80
C LEU A 18 7.55 8.08 -7.20
N SER A 19 7.91 9.18 -7.88
CA SER A 19 6.94 10.13 -8.44
C SER A 19 7.45 10.83 -9.69
N THR A 20 6.54 11.08 -10.63
CA THR A 20 6.78 11.90 -11.83
C THR A 20 5.87 13.14 -11.88
N ALA A 21 5.05 13.37 -10.85
CA ALA A 21 3.98 14.37 -10.87
C ALA A 21 4.44 15.80 -10.52
N GLY A 22 5.63 15.98 -9.93
CA GLY A 22 6.16 17.30 -9.59
C GLY A 22 5.38 18.06 -8.49
N LEU A 23 4.60 17.35 -7.66
CA LEU A 23 3.73 17.95 -6.62
C LEU A 23 4.44 18.22 -5.28
N GLY A 24 5.75 18.03 -5.23
CA GLY A 24 6.54 18.06 -3.99
C GLY A 24 6.57 16.71 -3.28
N LEU A 25 7.18 16.68 -2.09
CA LEU A 25 7.28 15.48 -1.27
C LEU A 25 6.00 15.28 -0.45
N PRO A 26 5.59 14.03 -0.19
CA PRO A 26 4.47 13.76 0.70
C PRO A 26 4.80 14.18 2.14
N ASP A 27 3.80 14.68 2.86
CA ASP A 27 3.86 14.84 4.31
C ASP A 27 3.51 13.48 4.95
N HIS A 28 4.48 12.86 5.61
CA HIS A 28 4.30 11.54 6.22
C HIS A 28 3.22 11.51 7.30
N GLN A 29 3.12 12.55 8.16
CA GLN A 29 2.10 12.56 9.22
C GLN A 29 0.70 12.71 8.61
N LYS A 30 0.57 13.55 7.58
CA LYS A 30 -0.67 13.67 6.83
C LYS A 30 -1.03 12.37 6.11
N ALA A 31 -0.06 11.70 5.50
CA ALA A 31 -0.26 10.42 4.83
C ALA A 31 -0.73 9.32 5.80
N LEU A 32 -0.18 9.27 7.03
CA LEU A 32 -0.64 8.36 8.07
C LEU A 32 -2.11 8.61 8.44
N HIS A 33 -2.50 9.89 8.59
CA HIS A 33 -3.89 10.24 8.89
C HIS A 33 -4.83 9.83 7.75
N GLN A 34 -4.47 10.15 6.51
CA GLN A 34 -5.23 9.78 5.31
C GLN A 34 -5.35 8.25 5.15
N HIS A 35 -4.27 7.50 5.42
CA HIS A 35 -4.31 6.05 5.36
C HIS A 35 -5.19 5.44 6.47
N ALA A 36 -5.19 6.03 7.66
CA ALA A 36 -6.08 5.60 8.75
C ALA A 36 -7.56 5.82 8.37
N GLU A 37 -7.90 6.97 7.79
CA GLU A 37 -9.25 7.25 7.28
C GLU A 37 -9.66 6.30 6.14
N TYR A 38 -8.73 6.01 5.22
CA TYR A 38 -8.93 5.02 4.15
C TYR A 38 -9.22 3.62 4.72
N THR A 39 -8.40 3.17 5.67
CA THR A 39 -8.56 1.87 6.34
C THR A 39 -9.91 1.80 7.03
N LYS A 40 -10.29 2.86 7.77
CA LYS A 40 -11.57 2.93 8.45
C LYS A 40 -12.76 2.86 7.48
N THR A 41 -12.65 3.52 6.34
CA THR A 41 -13.67 3.49 5.28
C THR A 41 -13.83 2.08 4.70
N LEU A 42 -12.75 1.31 4.56
CA LEU A 42 -12.82 -0.09 4.12
C LEU A 42 -13.54 -0.98 5.15
N GLU A 43 -13.25 -0.77 6.44
CA GLU A 43 -13.95 -1.47 7.52
C GLU A 43 -15.45 -1.12 7.55
N ASP A 44 -15.80 0.15 7.35
CA ASP A 44 -17.19 0.63 7.30
C ASP A 44 -17.95 0.08 6.08
N CYS A 45 -17.23 -0.28 5.01
CA CYS A 45 -17.78 -1.06 3.90
C CYS A 45 -18.03 -2.55 4.25
N GLY A 46 -17.74 -2.98 5.48
CA GLY A 46 -17.94 -4.34 5.98
C GLY A 46 -16.81 -5.32 5.60
N LEU A 47 -15.63 -4.81 5.23
CA LEU A 47 -14.47 -5.65 4.90
C LEU A 47 -13.67 -5.99 6.15
N ASP A 48 -13.16 -7.23 6.20
CA ASP A 48 -12.11 -7.63 7.13
C ASP A 48 -10.75 -7.14 6.60
N VAL A 49 -10.18 -6.11 7.22
CA VAL A 49 -9.00 -5.41 6.73
C VAL A 49 -7.75 -5.90 7.43
N LEU A 50 -6.86 -6.58 6.69
CA LEU A 50 -5.53 -6.94 7.15
C LEU A 50 -4.59 -5.75 6.96
N VAL A 51 -4.17 -5.15 8.08
CA VAL A 51 -3.23 -4.02 8.10
C VAL A 51 -1.81 -4.53 8.36
N LEU A 52 -0.94 -4.43 7.35
CA LEU A 52 0.47 -4.81 7.46
C LEU A 52 1.30 -3.66 8.06
N PRO A 53 2.37 -3.96 8.83
CA PRO A 53 3.28 -2.94 9.35
C PRO A 53 4.04 -2.25 8.19
N PRO A 54 4.53 -1.01 8.40
CA PRO A 54 5.36 -0.34 7.41
C PRO A 54 6.67 -1.12 7.19
N ASP A 55 7.20 -1.06 5.97
CA ASP A 55 8.55 -1.55 5.67
C ASP A 55 9.42 -0.40 5.15
N GLU A 56 10.34 0.06 6.00
CA GLU A 56 11.17 1.22 5.71
C GLU A 56 12.15 0.97 4.54
N ASN A 57 12.42 -0.30 4.20
CA ASN A 57 13.26 -0.63 3.03
C ASN A 57 12.55 -0.38 1.69
N PHE A 58 11.23 -0.24 1.71
CA PHE A 58 10.39 -0.08 0.53
C PHE A 58 9.47 1.14 0.68
N PRO A 59 9.95 2.34 0.28
CA PRO A 59 9.19 3.60 0.34
C PRO A 59 7.76 3.54 -0.20
N ASP A 60 7.57 2.76 -1.26
CA ASP A 60 6.31 2.64 -1.99
C ASP A 60 5.44 1.46 -1.52
N SER A 61 5.85 0.73 -0.47
CA SER A 61 5.19 -0.52 -0.05
C SER A 61 3.75 -0.37 0.45
N THR A 62 3.30 0.86 0.71
CA THR A 62 1.88 1.15 0.98
C THR A 62 0.97 0.83 -0.22
N PHE A 63 1.52 0.86 -1.44
CA PHE A 63 0.83 0.53 -2.69
C PHE A 63 0.85 -0.99 -2.96
N VAL A 64 0.19 -1.75 -2.08
CA VAL A 64 0.16 -3.22 -2.13
C VAL A 64 -0.50 -3.81 -3.39
N GLU A 65 -1.25 -3.00 -4.15
CA GLU A 65 -1.89 -3.40 -5.41
C GLU A 65 -0.89 -3.92 -6.44
N ASP A 66 0.30 -3.31 -6.51
CA ASP A 66 1.31 -3.69 -7.51
C ASP A 66 1.97 -5.04 -7.21
N ALA A 67 1.98 -5.48 -5.95
CA ALA A 67 2.70 -6.68 -5.50
C ALA A 67 1.91 -7.98 -5.71
N ALA A 68 0.58 -7.92 -5.75
CA ALA A 68 -0.25 -9.11 -5.90
C ALA A 68 -1.56 -8.84 -6.65
N LEU A 69 -1.89 -9.73 -7.59
CA LEU A 69 -3.21 -9.80 -8.21
C LEU A 69 -4.04 -10.90 -7.56
N LEU A 70 -5.20 -10.54 -7.03
CA LEU A 70 -6.12 -11.49 -6.39
C LEU A 70 -7.34 -11.73 -7.28
N THR A 71 -7.64 -13.01 -7.54
CA THR A 71 -8.86 -13.47 -8.22
C THR A 71 -9.64 -14.39 -7.29
N PRO A 72 -10.90 -14.74 -7.60
CA PRO A 72 -11.62 -15.75 -6.83
C PRO A 72 -10.93 -17.13 -6.79
N GLN A 73 -10.06 -17.44 -7.74
CA GLN A 73 -9.43 -18.76 -7.91
C GLN A 73 -8.00 -18.82 -7.38
N CYS A 74 -7.27 -17.71 -7.40
CA CYS A 74 -5.86 -17.68 -7.00
C CYS A 74 -5.36 -16.28 -6.62
N ALA A 75 -4.20 -16.26 -5.98
CA ALA A 75 -3.35 -15.09 -5.84
C ALA A 75 -2.13 -15.26 -6.76
N ILE A 76 -1.77 -14.21 -7.49
CA ILE A 76 -0.58 -14.15 -8.32
C ILE A 76 0.33 -13.09 -7.71
N ILE A 77 1.47 -13.52 -7.21
CA ILE A 77 2.55 -12.61 -6.80
C ILE A 77 3.20 -12.07 -8.06
N THR A 78 3.28 -10.76 -8.17
CA THR A 78 3.78 -10.09 -9.36
C THR A 78 5.32 -10.02 -9.34
N ASN A 79 5.90 -9.30 -10.29
CA ASN A 79 7.31 -8.94 -10.29
C ASN A 79 7.40 -7.45 -10.65
N PRO A 80 7.35 -6.53 -9.66
CA PRO A 80 7.30 -5.10 -9.92
C PRO A 80 8.38 -4.62 -10.90
N GLY A 81 7.99 -3.78 -11.86
CA GLY A 81 8.91 -3.28 -12.89
C GLY A 81 9.99 -2.34 -12.34
N ALA A 82 9.67 -1.59 -11.28
CA ALA A 82 10.61 -0.71 -10.61
C ALA A 82 11.60 -1.53 -9.76
N PRO A 83 12.93 -1.41 -9.97
CA PRO A 83 13.91 -2.20 -9.23
C PRO A 83 13.84 -2.04 -7.70
N SER A 84 13.52 -0.83 -7.22
CA SER A 84 13.35 -0.54 -5.79
C SER A 84 12.17 -1.28 -5.14
N ARG A 85 11.20 -1.75 -5.92
CA ARG A 85 9.97 -2.39 -5.43
C ARG A 85 9.96 -3.92 -5.56
N LYS A 86 10.99 -4.51 -6.19
CA LYS A 86 11.05 -5.96 -6.44
C LYS A 86 11.08 -6.83 -5.19
N GLY A 87 11.50 -6.28 -4.05
CA GLY A 87 11.55 -7.01 -2.78
C GLY A 87 10.26 -6.93 -1.96
N GLU A 88 9.20 -6.30 -2.47
CA GLU A 88 7.89 -6.24 -1.81
C GLU A 88 7.09 -7.55 -1.89
N THR A 89 7.53 -8.47 -2.77
CA THR A 89 6.91 -9.76 -3.10
C THR A 89 7.64 -10.96 -2.49
#